data_AF-A0A6P8BEJ2-F1
#
_entry.id   AF-A0A6P8BEJ2-F1
#
_cell.length_a   1.000
_cell.length_b   1.000
_cell.length_c   1.000
_cell.angle_alpha   90.00
_cell.angle_beta   90.00
_cell.angle_gamma   90.00
#
_symmetry.space_group_name_H-M   'P 1'
#
loop_
_entity.id
_entity.type
_entity.pdbx_description
1 polymer ?
#
loop_
_entity_poly.entity_id
_entity_poly.type
_entity_poly.pdbx_seq_one_letter_code
_entity_poly.pdbx_strand_id
1 'polypeptide(L)'
;MKIPKVFPTLGATLGLILAFVRADNHFVQTLYSTDPAPMVHNGSIYVFTGHDKNGATTYNMRDRRLYSSKDLANWQDHGVVADMATFSWANANTWAPRARNTGSMAIGVAVADSITGPYKDALGKPLVENNEIDPTVFIDDDGQAYLY
;
A
#
# COMPACT_ATOMS: atom_id res chain seq x y z
N MET A 1 72.71 -9.10 -34.77
CA MET A 1 71.33 -9.04 -35.30
C MET A 1 70.41 -8.73 -34.13
N LYS A 2 69.67 -7.61 -34.17
CA LYS A 2 68.81 -7.09 -33.08
C LYS A 2 67.44 -7.80 -33.10
N ILE A 3 66.89 -8.13 -31.94
CA ILE A 3 65.45 -8.38 -31.77
C ILE A 3 64.98 -7.58 -30.55
N PRO A 4 64.12 -6.55 -30.70
CA PRO A 4 63.58 -5.81 -29.57
C PRO A 4 62.43 -6.61 -28.93
N LYS A 5 62.36 -6.62 -27.60
CA LYS A 5 61.20 -7.13 -26.87
C LYS A 5 60.11 -6.07 -26.86
N VAL A 6 59.00 -6.35 -27.54
CA VAL A 6 57.79 -5.51 -27.56
C VAL A 6 57.02 -5.78 -26.27
N PHE A 7 56.75 -4.74 -25.49
CA PHE A 7 55.81 -4.80 -24.37
C PHE A 7 54.37 -4.79 -24.92
N PRO A 8 53.46 -5.68 -24.48
CA PRO A 8 52.07 -5.60 -24.89
C PRO A 8 51.39 -4.47 -24.11
N THR A 9 50.96 -3.43 -24.82
CA THR A 9 50.00 -2.45 -24.31
C THR A 9 48.67 -3.16 -24.11
N LEU A 10 48.25 -3.30 -22.85
CA LEU A 10 46.94 -3.82 -22.49
C LEU A 10 45.89 -2.76 -22.83
N GLY A 11 45.28 -2.88 -24.02
CA GLY A 11 44.16 -2.05 -24.42
C GLY A 11 42.93 -2.41 -23.59
N ALA A 12 42.61 -1.59 -22.58
CA ALA A 12 41.36 -1.71 -21.83
C ALA A 12 40.20 -1.25 -22.75
N THR A 13 39.50 -2.21 -23.34
CA THR A 13 38.28 -1.93 -24.09
C THR A 13 37.15 -1.84 -23.06
N LEU A 14 36.72 -0.62 -22.74
CA LEU A 14 35.58 -0.38 -21.86
C LEU A 14 34.30 -0.73 -22.63
N GLY A 15 33.87 -1.99 -22.53
CA GLY A 15 32.61 -2.45 -23.12
C GLY A 15 31.43 -1.79 -22.42
N LEU A 16 30.64 -1.02 -23.16
CA LEU A 16 29.38 -0.46 -22.67
C LEU A 16 28.38 -1.61 -22.48
N ILE A 17 28.18 -2.05 -21.24
CA ILE A 17 27.12 -2.99 -20.89
C ILE A 17 25.81 -2.21 -20.83
N LEU A 18 24.99 -2.35 -21.87
CA LEU A 18 23.59 -1.91 -21.84
C LEU A 18 22.81 -2.84 -20.90
N ALA A 19 22.65 -2.42 -19.64
CA ALA A 19 21.73 -3.09 -18.72
C ALA A 19 20.30 -2.73 -19.11
N PHE A 20 19.54 -3.70 -19.60
CA PHE A 20 18.09 -3.57 -19.74
C PHE A 20 17.46 -3.63 -18.35
N VAL A 21 16.83 -2.54 -17.91
CA VAL A 21 16.00 -2.52 -16.70
C VAL A 21 14.58 -2.90 -17.12
N ARG A 22 14.00 -3.95 -16.53
CA ARG A 22 12.57 -4.25 -16.64
C ARG A 22 11.84 -3.58 -15.47
N ALA A 23 10.66 -3.03 -15.74
CA ALA A 23 9.78 -2.55 -14.69
C ALA A 23 9.07 -3.74 -14.01
N ASP A 24 9.10 -3.78 -12.67
CA ASP A 24 8.46 -4.82 -11.84
C ASP A 24 7.02 -4.44 -11.43
N ASN A 25 6.20 -4.01 -12.39
CA ASN A 25 4.78 -3.71 -12.15
C ASN A 25 3.89 -4.86 -12.65
N HIS A 26 2.91 -5.38 -11.91
CA HIS A 26 2.41 -5.03 -10.57
C HIS A 26 3.15 -5.71 -9.41
N PHE A 27 3.24 -5.03 -8.26
CA PHE A 27 3.82 -5.59 -7.03
C PHE A 27 2.91 -6.60 -6.31
N VAL A 28 1.61 -6.59 -6.61
CA VAL A 28 0.65 -7.65 -6.26
C VAL A 28 0.16 -8.32 -7.54
N GLN A 29 0.35 -9.62 -7.65
CA GLN A 29 -0.02 -10.41 -8.85
C GLN A 29 -1.03 -11.52 -8.55
N THR A 30 -1.36 -11.73 -7.28
CA THR A 30 -2.24 -12.81 -6.83
C THR A 30 -3.70 -12.37 -6.67
N LEU A 31 -3.95 -11.06 -6.55
CA LEU A 31 -5.25 -10.45 -6.27
C LEU A 31 -5.33 -9.07 -6.94
N TYR A 32 -6.56 -8.59 -7.17
CA TYR A 32 -6.80 -7.22 -7.63
C TYR A 32 -6.77 -6.25 -6.45
N SER A 33 -5.65 -5.57 -6.26
CA SER A 33 -5.47 -4.54 -5.22
C SER A 33 -5.80 -3.15 -5.75
N THR A 34 -6.46 -2.33 -4.93
CA THR A 34 -6.81 -0.93 -5.27
C THR A 34 -6.35 0.04 -4.19
N ASP A 35 -6.37 1.34 -4.51
CA ASP A 35 -6.27 2.45 -3.55
C ASP A 35 -5.08 2.34 -2.58
N PRO A 36 -3.84 2.22 -3.09
CA PRO A 36 -2.67 1.96 -2.25
C PRO A 36 -2.37 3.17 -1.35
N ALA A 37 -2.36 2.93 -0.04
CA ALA A 37 -1.93 3.89 0.98
C ALA A 37 -0.61 3.41 1.63
N PRO A 38 0.55 3.89 1.14
CA PRO A 38 1.86 3.50 1.66
C PRO A 38 2.20 4.19 2.98
N MET A 39 2.91 3.49 3.86
CA MET A 39 3.48 4.00 5.11
C MET A 39 4.82 3.32 5.39
N VAL A 40 5.83 4.08 5.80
CA VAL A 40 7.12 3.53 6.24
C VAL A 40 7.07 3.29 7.75
N HIS A 41 7.40 2.07 8.18
CA HIS A 41 7.45 1.70 9.59
C HIS A 41 8.58 0.69 9.84
N ASN A 42 9.43 0.95 10.83
CA ASN A 42 10.58 0.09 11.21
C ASN A 42 11.44 -0.35 10.00
N GLY A 43 11.74 0.59 9.11
CA GLY A 43 12.60 0.35 7.93
C GLY A 43 11.98 -0.52 6.83
N SER A 44 10.67 -0.77 6.88
CA SER A 44 9.93 -1.42 5.81
C SER A 44 8.83 -0.49 5.30
N ILE A 45 8.51 -0.56 4.01
CA ILE A 45 7.27 0.02 3.49
C ILE A 45 6.13 -0.97 3.72
N TYR A 46 5.00 -0.44 4.14
CA TYR A 46 3.74 -1.14 4.25
C TYR A 46 2.73 -0.44 3.35
N VAL A 47 1.87 -1.19 2.68
CA VAL A 47 0.87 -0.64 1.76
C VAL A 47 -0.48 -1.24 2.10
N PHE A 48 -1.39 -0.41 2.59
CA PHE A 48 -2.80 -0.78 2.74
C PHE A 48 -3.48 -0.64 1.39
N THR A 49 -4.33 -1.60 1.05
CA THR A 49 -5.05 -1.62 -0.23
C THR A 49 -6.51 -1.99 -0.01
N GLY A 50 -7.37 -1.55 -0.92
CA GLY A 50 -8.65 -2.21 -1.17
C GLY A 50 -8.44 -3.52 -1.95
N HIS A 51 -9.49 -4.33 -1.99
CA HIS A 51 -9.49 -5.61 -2.71
C HIS A 51 -10.74 -5.68 -3.59
N ASP A 52 -10.53 -5.51 -4.89
CA ASP A 52 -11.57 -5.69 -5.90
C ASP A 52 -11.82 -7.18 -6.12
N LYS A 53 -13.09 -7.57 -6.25
CA LYS A 53 -13.43 -8.97 -6.55
C LYS A 53 -13.10 -9.30 -8.00
N ASN A 54 -12.69 -10.55 -8.23
CA ASN A 54 -12.55 -11.08 -9.59
C ASN A 54 -13.85 -10.89 -10.39
N GLY A 55 -13.74 -10.29 -11.57
CA GLY A 55 -14.89 -10.02 -12.45
C GLY A 55 -15.83 -8.91 -11.95
N ALA A 56 -15.40 -8.09 -10.98
CA ALA A 56 -16.16 -6.93 -10.55
C ALA A 56 -16.40 -5.96 -11.73
N THR A 57 -17.66 -5.56 -11.91
CA THR A 57 -18.06 -4.52 -12.87
C THR A 57 -18.33 -3.18 -12.19
N THR A 58 -18.11 -3.10 -10.87
CA THR A 58 -18.34 -1.97 -9.97
C THR A 58 -17.48 -2.13 -8.72
N TYR A 59 -17.33 -1.06 -7.93
CA TYR A 59 -16.52 -1.04 -6.71
C TYR A 59 -17.20 -1.81 -5.56
N ASN A 60 -16.73 -3.05 -5.30
CA ASN A 60 -17.38 -3.98 -4.38
C ASN A 60 -16.45 -4.53 -3.29
N MET A 61 -15.45 -3.74 -2.90
CA MET A 61 -14.46 -4.09 -1.88
C MET A 61 -15.10 -4.28 -0.51
N ARG A 62 -14.79 -5.42 0.14
CA ARG A 62 -15.35 -5.84 1.44
C ARG A 62 -14.31 -5.94 2.54
N ASP A 63 -13.04 -5.86 2.17
CA ASP A 63 -11.90 -5.99 3.05
C ASP A 63 -10.80 -4.99 2.67
N ARG A 64 -9.86 -4.80 3.59
CA ARG A 64 -8.61 -4.06 3.41
C ARG A 64 -7.46 -5.02 3.64
N ARG A 65 -6.51 -5.03 2.71
CA ARG A 65 -5.31 -5.90 2.79
C ARG A 65 -4.06 -5.10 3.04
N LEU A 66 -3.06 -5.76 3.62
CA LEU A 66 -1.77 -5.16 3.93
C LEU A 66 -0.64 -5.94 3.26
N TYR A 67 0.23 -5.22 2.57
CA TYR A 67 1.46 -5.73 1.99
C TYR A 67 2.66 -5.03 2.62
N SER A 68 3.83 -5.69 2.66
CA SER A 68 5.07 -5.02 3.07
C SER A 68 6.28 -5.43 2.25
N SER A 69 7.25 -4.55 2.12
CA SER A 69 8.55 -4.84 1.53
C SER A 69 9.68 -4.09 2.21
N LYS A 70 10.89 -4.63 2.12
CA LYS A 70 12.13 -3.97 2.53
C LYS A 70 12.95 -3.44 1.35
N ASP A 71 12.68 -3.94 0.15
CA ASP A 71 13.50 -3.72 -1.05
C ASP A 71 12.68 -3.26 -2.27
N LEU A 72 11.37 -3.08 -2.09
CA LEU A 72 10.39 -2.71 -3.11
C LEU A 72 10.20 -3.75 -4.23
N ALA A 73 10.86 -4.90 -4.14
CA ALA A 73 10.82 -5.97 -5.13
C ALA A 73 10.15 -7.24 -4.57
N ASN A 74 10.48 -7.61 -3.33
CA ASN A 74 9.92 -8.77 -2.64
C ASN A 74 8.85 -8.31 -1.65
N TRP A 75 7.62 -8.77 -1.87
CA TRP A 75 6.45 -8.32 -1.11
C TRP A 75 5.84 -9.46 -0.30
N GLN A 76 5.62 -9.21 0.99
CA GLN A 76 4.90 -10.07 1.90
C GLN A 76 3.42 -9.66 1.92
N ASP A 77 2.50 -10.60 1.68
CA ASP A 77 1.06 -10.44 1.94
C ASP A 77 0.78 -10.78 3.42
N HIS A 78 0.17 -9.85 4.15
CA HIS A 78 -0.25 -10.01 5.55
C HIS A 78 -1.73 -10.39 5.69
N GLY A 79 -2.44 -10.55 4.57
CA GLY A 79 -3.84 -10.90 4.56
C GLY A 79 -4.78 -9.70 4.74
N VAL A 80 -6.00 -10.01 5.16
CA VAL A 80 -7.03 -9.04 5.52
C VAL A 80 -6.74 -8.51 6.93
N VAL A 81 -6.62 -7.19 7.07
CA VAL A 81 -6.32 -6.52 8.35
C VAL A 81 -7.53 -5.77 8.93
N ALA A 82 -8.48 -5.41 8.07
CA ALA A 82 -9.77 -4.84 8.45
C ALA A 82 -10.83 -5.19 7.40
N ASP A 83 -12.09 -5.25 7.80
CA ASP A 83 -13.21 -5.63 6.95
C ASP A 83 -14.49 -4.88 7.34
N MET A 84 -15.59 -5.18 6.65
CA MET A 84 -16.90 -4.61 7.01
C MET A 84 -17.38 -4.95 8.43
N ALA A 85 -16.93 -6.06 9.04
CA ALA A 85 -17.32 -6.43 10.40
C ALA A 85 -16.56 -5.63 11.47
N THR A 86 -15.43 -5.01 11.09
CA THR A 86 -14.64 -4.15 11.97
C THR A 86 -15.45 -2.95 12.49
N PHE A 87 -16.37 -2.42 11.67
CA PHE A 87 -17.18 -1.23 11.99
C PHE A 87 -18.67 -1.57 12.03
N SER A 88 -19.24 -1.74 13.23
CA SER A 88 -20.65 -2.13 13.40
C SER A 88 -21.65 -1.11 12.84
N TRP A 89 -21.25 0.17 12.84
CA TRP A 89 -22.03 1.29 12.30
C TRP A 89 -22.03 1.34 10.77
N ALA A 90 -21.08 0.69 10.09
CA ALA A 90 -20.98 0.70 8.64
C ALA A 90 -21.87 -0.39 8.01
N ASN A 91 -22.44 -0.14 6.83
CA ASN A 91 -23.32 -1.10 6.16
C ASN A 91 -23.04 -1.35 4.67
N ALA A 92 -22.03 -0.71 4.08
CA ALA A 92 -21.66 -0.92 2.68
C ALA A 92 -20.20 -0.54 2.42
N ASN A 93 -19.45 -1.43 1.76
CA ASN A 93 -18.10 -1.24 1.20
C ASN A 93 -17.01 -0.76 2.18
N THR A 94 -15.74 -1.10 1.90
CA THR A 94 -14.58 -0.66 2.74
C THR A 94 -13.84 0.56 2.20
N TRP A 95 -14.08 0.97 0.95
CA TRP A 95 -13.49 2.19 0.35
C TRP A 95 -14.27 3.45 0.72
N ALA A 96 -15.60 3.37 0.66
CA ALA A 96 -16.55 4.42 1.01
C ALA A 96 -17.63 3.87 1.95
N PRO A 97 -17.32 3.65 3.24
CA PRO A 97 -18.27 3.08 4.17
C PRO A 97 -19.46 4.03 4.34
N ARG A 98 -20.66 3.46 4.37
CA ARG A 98 -21.88 4.21 4.68
C ARG A 98 -22.35 3.99 6.11
N ALA A 99 -22.70 5.08 6.78
CA ALA A 99 -23.31 5.04 8.10
C ALA A 99 -24.72 4.43 8.02
N ARG A 100 -24.98 3.40 8.84
CA ARG A 100 -26.22 2.62 8.79
C ARG A 100 -27.48 3.44 9.03
N ASN A 101 -27.40 4.42 9.92
CA ASN A 101 -28.57 5.17 10.39
C ASN A 101 -28.98 6.31 9.44
N THR A 102 -28.02 6.88 8.71
CA THR A 102 -28.23 8.06 7.87
C THR A 102 -28.11 7.76 6.39
N GLY A 103 -27.38 6.69 6.02
CA GLY A 103 -27.03 6.37 4.64
C GLY A 103 -25.88 7.21 4.07
N SER A 104 -25.33 8.15 4.84
CA SER A 104 -24.24 9.03 4.40
C SER A 104 -22.95 8.26 4.20
N MET A 105 -22.15 8.66 3.22
CA MET A 105 -20.73 8.24 3.16
C MET A 105 -19.95 8.88 4.31
N ALA A 106 -19.05 8.10 4.88
CA ALA A 106 -18.38 8.43 6.12
C ALA A 106 -16.95 7.88 6.14
N ILE A 107 -16.12 8.49 6.98
CA ILE A 107 -14.75 8.05 7.25
C ILE A 107 -14.72 7.40 8.64
N GLY A 108 -14.21 6.18 8.72
CA GLY A 108 -13.98 5.46 9.97
C GLY A 108 -12.54 5.53 10.43
N VAL A 109 -12.30 5.23 11.71
CA VAL A 109 -10.95 5.09 12.27
C VAL A 109 -10.88 3.82 13.14
N ALA A 110 -9.88 2.99 12.84
CA ALA A 110 -9.57 1.80 13.63
C ALA A 110 -8.14 1.88 14.16
N VAL A 111 -7.89 1.24 15.29
CA VAL A 111 -6.59 1.22 15.98
C VAL A 111 -6.11 -0.22 16.17
N ALA A 112 -4.79 -0.41 16.19
CA ALA A 112 -4.13 -1.67 16.47
C ALA A 112 -2.80 -1.40 17.19
N ASP A 113 -2.35 -2.34 18.02
CA ASP A 113 -1.05 -2.26 18.70
C ASP A 113 0.12 -2.71 17.79
N SER A 114 -0.20 -3.41 16.69
CA SER A 114 0.73 -3.80 15.62
C SER A 114 0.20 -3.32 14.27
N ILE A 115 1.09 -2.94 13.36
CA ILE A 115 0.75 -2.56 11.99
C ILE A 115 0.03 -3.68 11.22
N THR A 116 0.25 -4.94 11.61
CA THR A 116 -0.44 -6.11 11.03
C THR A 116 -1.79 -6.40 11.68
N GLY A 117 -2.29 -5.52 12.55
CA GLY A 117 -3.53 -5.72 13.29
C GLY A 117 -3.41 -6.69 14.47
N PRO A 118 -4.54 -7.17 15.00
CA PRO A 118 -5.90 -6.91 14.52
C PRO A 118 -6.33 -5.45 14.77
N TYR A 119 -7.08 -4.89 13.81
CA TYR A 119 -7.66 -3.56 13.92
C TYR A 119 -9.03 -3.61 14.59
N LYS A 120 -9.31 -2.66 15.48
CA LYS A 120 -10.61 -2.49 16.14
C LYS A 120 -11.12 -1.07 15.93
N ASP A 121 -12.44 -0.92 15.76
CA ASP A 121 -13.09 0.39 15.71
C ASP A 121 -12.75 1.19 16.97
N ALA A 122 -12.17 2.36 16.78
CA ALA A 122 -11.70 3.19 17.88
C ALA A 122 -12.83 4.01 18.53
N LEU A 123 -13.93 4.24 17.81
CA LEU A 123 -14.97 5.19 18.22
C LEU A 123 -16.37 4.56 18.36
N GLY A 124 -16.64 3.45 17.67
CA GLY A 124 -17.98 2.87 17.60
C GLY A 124 -18.96 3.69 16.73
N LYS A 125 -18.44 4.69 16.00
CA LYS A 125 -19.18 5.61 15.13
C LYS A 125 -18.25 6.20 14.05
N PRO A 126 -18.78 6.86 13.00
CA PRO A 126 -17.97 7.63 12.06
C PRO A 126 -17.04 8.64 12.76
N LEU A 127 -15.82 8.78 12.24
CA LEU A 127 -14.92 9.90 12.56
C LEU A 127 -15.42 11.18 11.88
N VAL A 128 -15.74 11.08 10.58
CA VAL A 128 -16.32 12.15 9.77
C VAL A 128 -17.53 11.58 9.02
N GLU A 129 -18.63 12.33 9.01
CA GLU A 129 -19.84 11.97 8.27
C GLU A 129 -20.34 13.18 7.48
N ASN A 130 -19.80 13.38 6.29
CA ASN A 130 -20.03 14.54 5.43
C ASN A 130 -20.31 14.20 3.96
N ASN A 131 -20.61 12.92 3.66
CA ASN A 131 -20.76 12.39 2.29
C ASN A 131 -19.49 12.41 1.43
N GLU A 132 -18.32 12.57 2.04
CA GLU A 132 -17.02 12.43 1.36
C GLU A 132 -16.37 11.07 1.66
N ILE A 133 -15.31 10.77 0.91
CA ILE A 133 -14.61 9.48 0.86
C ILE A 133 -13.10 9.69 0.75
N ASP A 134 -12.34 8.61 0.54
CA ASP A 134 -10.91 8.62 0.17
C ASP A 134 -9.99 9.40 1.13
N PRO A 135 -10.05 9.12 2.44
CA PRO A 135 -9.27 9.84 3.43
C PRO A 135 -7.77 9.63 3.24
N THR A 136 -6.99 10.70 3.42
CA THR A 136 -5.54 10.62 3.65
C THR A 136 -5.17 11.29 4.95
N VAL A 137 -4.40 10.58 5.79
CA VAL A 137 -3.86 11.13 7.03
C VAL A 137 -2.41 11.55 6.82
N PHE A 138 -2.09 12.79 7.19
CA PHE A 138 -0.73 13.32 7.23
C PHE A 138 -0.41 13.73 8.65
N ILE A 139 0.71 13.27 9.18
CA ILE A 139 1.24 13.72 10.48
C ILE A 139 2.44 14.60 10.15
N ASP A 140 2.34 15.89 10.49
CA ASP A 140 3.36 16.88 10.23
C ASP A 140 4.53 16.76 11.24
N ASP A 141 5.63 17.45 10.96
CA ASP A 141 6.87 17.39 11.73
C ASP A 141 6.71 17.87 13.18
N ASP A 142 5.69 18.69 13.46
CA ASP A 142 5.32 19.16 14.81
C ASP A 142 4.42 18.17 15.59
N GLY A 143 4.04 17.06 14.94
CA GLY A 143 3.15 16.04 15.49
C GLY A 143 1.66 16.29 15.25
N GLN A 144 1.28 17.38 14.57
CA GLN A 144 -0.12 17.64 14.22
C GLN A 144 -0.59 16.68 13.14
N ALA A 145 -1.73 16.03 13.38
CA ALA A 145 -2.40 15.19 12.40
C ALA A 145 -3.42 16.00 11.58
N TYR A 146 -3.41 15.79 10.27
CA TYR A 146 -4.34 16.33 9.29
C TYR A 146 -5.05 15.20 8.56
N LEU A 147 -6.33 15.40 8.28
CA LEU A 147 -7.15 14.53 7.45
C LEU A 147 -7.57 15.31 6.22
N TYR A 148 -7.22 14.79 5.05
CA TYR A 148 -7.62 15.30 3.74
C TYR A 148 -8.66 14.38 3.12
#